data_AF-A0A3E0C7F6-F1
#
_entry.id   AF-A0A3E0C7F6-F1
#
_cell.length_a   1.000
_cell.length_b   1.000
_cell.length_c   1.000
_cell.angle_alpha   90.00
_cell.angle_beta   90.00
_cell.angle_gamma   90.00
#
_symmetry.space_group_name_H-M   'P 1'
#
loop_
_entity.id
_entity.type
_entity.pdbx_description
1 polymer ?
#
loop_
_entity_poly.entity_id
_entity_poly.type
_entity_poly.pdbx_seq_one_letter_code
_entity_poly.pdbx_strand_id
1 'polypeptide(L)'
;MSKRSVATPREAIGTGGDDSMREPDFLQGFERRRREASAAANAEDAELWRWFSAHVEDRRIRWLHTDNKWLVTVNHKHVATDETFDEAIRAAQYKST
;
A
#
# COMPACT_ATOMS: atom_id res chain seq x y z
N MET A 1 -57.11 -38.89 31.95
CA MET A 1 -56.68 -38.10 33.12
C MET A 1 -55.15 -38.05 33.11
N SER A 2 -54.58 -36.97 32.58
CA SER A 2 -53.16 -36.88 32.24
C SER A 2 -52.33 -36.40 33.44
N LYS A 3 -51.43 -37.24 33.94
CA LYS A 3 -50.39 -36.85 34.90
C LYS A 3 -49.13 -36.52 34.09
N ARG A 4 -48.61 -35.29 34.16
CA ARG A 4 -47.24 -34.97 33.76
C ARG A 4 -46.51 -34.32 34.92
N SER A 5 -45.41 -34.97 35.25
CA SER A 5 -44.50 -34.67 36.36
C SER A 5 -43.77 -33.35 36.14
N VAL A 6 -43.68 -32.58 37.21
CA VAL A 6 -42.75 -31.45 37.34
C VAL A 6 -41.32 -32.00 37.46
N ALA A 7 -40.40 -31.44 36.67
CA ALA A 7 -38.96 -31.52 36.91
C ALA A 7 -38.37 -30.12 36.65
N THR A 8 -37.76 -29.56 37.69
CA THR A 8 -37.13 -28.24 37.74
C THR A 8 -35.94 -28.14 36.78
N PRO A 9 -35.68 -26.99 36.13
CA PRO A 9 -34.55 -26.82 35.22
C PRO A 9 -33.25 -26.70 36.03
N ARG A 10 -32.27 -27.56 35.74
CA ARG A 10 -30.92 -27.44 36.28
C ARG A 10 -30.05 -26.75 35.25
N GLU A 11 -29.39 -25.70 35.71
CA GLU A 11 -28.45 -24.86 34.96
C GLU A 11 -27.50 -25.68 34.08
N ALA A 12 -27.42 -25.28 32.82
CA ALA A 12 -26.23 -25.43 32.01
C ALA A 12 -26.10 -24.13 31.21
N ILE A 13 -25.49 -23.14 31.85
CA ILE A 13 -24.95 -21.95 31.20
C ILE A 13 -23.80 -22.45 30.33
N GLY A 14 -24.14 -22.85 29.10
CA GLY A 14 -23.17 -23.11 28.05
C GLY A 14 -22.64 -21.78 27.56
N THR A 15 -21.73 -21.18 28.33
CA THR A 15 -20.85 -20.09 27.91
C THR A 15 -19.89 -20.62 26.86
N GLY A 16 -20.38 -20.89 25.66
CA GLY A 16 -19.57 -21.12 24.48
C GLY A 16 -19.37 -19.79 23.78
N GLY A 17 -18.61 -18.89 24.40
CA GLY A 17 -18.09 -17.71 23.72
C GLY A 17 -17.19 -18.20 22.59
N ASP A 18 -17.72 -18.24 21.37
CA ASP A 18 -16.95 -18.25 20.14
C ASP A 18 -16.33 -16.86 19.92
N ASP A 19 -15.61 -16.40 20.94
CA ASP A 19 -14.82 -15.17 20.96
C ASP A 19 -13.33 -15.56 20.96
N SER A 20 -13.04 -16.62 20.20
CA SER A 20 -11.72 -17.22 20.02
C SER A 20 -11.24 -17.04 18.59
N MET A 21 -11.62 -15.96 17.91
CA MET A 21 -10.78 -15.48 16.83
C MET A 21 -9.52 -14.94 17.49
N ARG A 22 -8.51 -15.80 17.59
CA ARG A 22 -7.24 -15.54 18.27
C ARG A 22 -6.69 -14.18 17.85
N GLU A 23 -6.74 -13.20 18.75
CA GLU A 23 -6.02 -11.92 18.70
C GLU A 23 -4.61 -11.96 18.05
N PRO A 24 -3.76 -13.01 18.24
CA PRO A 24 -2.47 -13.08 17.55
C PRO A 24 -2.55 -13.23 16.02
N ASP A 25 -3.64 -13.77 15.46
CA ASP A 25 -3.78 -13.96 14.01
C ASP A 25 -4.12 -12.64 13.30
N PHE A 26 -4.87 -11.76 13.96
CA PHE A 26 -5.16 -10.42 13.45
C PHE A 26 -3.90 -9.55 13.43
N LEU A 27 -3.16 -9.50 14.54
CA LEU A 27 -1.91 -8.72 14.62
C LEU A 27 -0.87 -9.24 13.62
N GLN A 28 -0.71 -10.56 13.49
CA GLN A 28 0.12 -11.16 12.44
C GLN A 28 -0.37 -10.80 11.04
N GLY A 29 -1.69 -10.76 10.82
CA GLY A 29 -2.29 -10.33 9.56
C GLY A 29 -2.03 -8.85 9.23
N PHE A 30 -2.05 -7.96 10.21
CA PHE A 30 -1.71 -6.53 10.04
C PHE A 30 -0.22 -6.35 9.78
N GLU A 31 0.64 -7.02 10.53
CA GLU A 31 2.09 -6.96 10.32
C GLU A 31 2.48 -7.47 8.94
N ARG A 32 1.88 -8.58 8.50
CA ARG A 32 2.08 -9.12 7.15
C ARG A 32 1.67 -8.10 6.09
N ARG A 33 0.46 -7.54 6.18
CA ARG A 33 -0.02 -6.52 5.23
C ARG A 33 0.88 -5.28 5.20
N ARG A 34 1.37 -4.83 6.36
CA ARG A 34 2.30 -3.70 6.43
C ARG A 34 3.61 -4.03 5.73
N ARG A 35 4.18 -5.22 5.96
CA ARG A 35 5.42 -5.65 5.31
C ARG A 35 5.25 -5.76 3.80
N GLU A 36 4.13 -6.33 3.34
CA GLU A 36 3.79 -6.43 1.91
C GLU A 36 3.66 -5.04 1.28
N ALA A 37 2.94 -4.11 1.92
CA ALA A 37 2.79 -2.74 1.46
C ALA A 37 4.14 -2.00 1.38
N SER A 38 4.99 -2.14 2.42
CA SER A 38 6.34 -1.56 2.39
C SER A 38 7.23 -2.21 1.33
N ALA A 39 7.13 -3.52 1.13
CA ALA A 39 7.90 -4.20 0.09
C ALA A 39 7.48 -3.77 -1.32
N ALA A 40 6.18 -3.58 -1.55
CA ALA A 40 5.65 -3.05 -2.80
C ALA A 40 6.15 -1.62 -3.07
N ALA A 41 5.99 -0.70 -2.10
CA ALA A 41 6.48 0.67 -2.23
C ALA A 41 8.00 0.72 -2.48
N ASN A 42 8.78 -0.08 -1.75
CA ASN A 42 10.22 -0.15 -1.94
C ASN A 42 10.60 -0.72 -3.33
N ALA A 43 9.82 -1.65 -3.86
CA ALA A 43 10.05 -2.20 -5.19
C ALA A 43 9.78 -1.16 -6.28
N GLU A 44 8.69 -0.41 -6.17
CA GLU A 44 8.34 0.69 -7.06
C GLU A 44 9.42 1.80 -7.02
N ASP A 45 9.87 2.18 -5.83
CA ASP A 45 10.93 3.18 -5.67
C ASP A 45 12.28 2.69 -6.22
N ALA A 46 12.59 1.41 -6.05
CA ALA A 46 13.80 0.83 -6.63
C ALA A 46 13.76 0.82 -8.17
N GLU A 47 12.59 0.58 -8.77
CA GLU A 47 12.40 0.65 -10.22
C GLU A 47 12.55 2.10 -10.71
N LEU A 48 11.88 3.05 -10.05
CA LEU A 48 12.00 4.49 -10.33
C LEU A 48 13.45 4.95 -10.27
N TRP A 49 14.17 4.55 -9.23
CA TRP A 49 15.56 4.93 -9.04
C TRP A 49 16.48 4.39 -10.12
N ARG A 50 16.30 3.13 -10.55
CA ARG A 50 17.07 2.53 -11.65
C ARG A 50 16.82 3.28 -12.96
N TRP A 51 15.56 3.55 -13.28
CA TRP A 51 15.20 4.31 -14.48
C TRP A 51 15.80 5.73 -14.43
N PHE A 52 15.65 6.43 -13.31
CA PHE A 52 16.15 7.80 -13.15
C PHE A 52 17.68 7.84 -13.26
N SER A 53 18.38 6.95 -12.56
CA SER A 53 19.84 6.89 -12.56
C SER A 53 20.39 6.68 -13.98
N ALA A 54 19.82 5.75 -14.74
CA ALA A 54 20.23 5.51 -16.13
C ALA A 54 20.06 6.76 -17.01
N HIS A 55 18.96 7.50 -16.86
CA HIS A 55 18.72 8.73 -17.64
C HIS A 55 19.62 9.90 -17.23
N VAL A 56 19.99 9.97 -15.94
CA VAL A 56 20.95 10.97 -15.44
C VAL A 56 22.35 10.67 -15.98
N GLU A 57 22.79 9.42 -15.92
CA GLU A 57 24.08 8.97 -16.46
C GLU A 57 24.19 9.26 -17.96
N ASP A 58 23.13 8.98 -18.72
CA ASP A 58 23.03 9.29 -20.15
C ASP A 58 22.81 10.78 -20.47
N ARG A 59 22.63 11.64 -19.45
CA ARG A 59 22.28 13.08 -19.59
C ARG A 59 21.02 13.33 -20.41
N ARG A 60 20.09 12.37 -20.40
CA ARG A 60 18.84 12.38 -21.17
C ARG A 60 17.68 13.03 -20.42
N ILE A 61 17.75 13.08 -19.09
CA ILE A 61 16.75 13.75 -18.25
C ILE A 61 17.22 15.15 -17.86
N ARG A 62 16.28 16.10 -17.86
CA ARG A 62 16.44 17.46 -17.33
C ARG A 62 15.19 17.82 -16.56
N TRP A 63 15.36 18.64 -15.53
CA TRP A 63 14.26 19.19 -14.75
C TRP A 63 14.43 20.70 -14.59
N LEU A 64 13.30 21.40 -14.53
CA LEU A 64 13.23 22.83 -14.28
C LEU A 64 12.11 23.09 -13.27
N HIS A 65 12.38 23.90 -12.26
CA HIS A 65 11.36 24.40 -11.35
C HIS A 65 10.92 25.81 -11.77
N THR A 66 9.68 25.97 -12.20
CA THR A 66 9.08 27.26 -12.58
C THR A 66 7.60 27.29 -12.22
N ASP A 67 7.08 28.47 -11.88
CA ASP A 67 5.66 28.67 -11.55
C ASP A 67 5.11 27.70 -10.47
N ASN A 68 5.94 27.41 -9.45
CA ASN A 68 5.67 26.42 -8.40
C ASN A 68 5.39 25.00 -8.92
N LYS A 69 5.98 24.65 -10.05
CA LYS A 69 5.86 23.33 -10.66
C LYS A 69 7.22 22.82 -11.14
N TRP A 70 7.35 21.51 -11.14
CA TRP A 70 8.49 20.78 -11.65
C TRP A 70 8.19 20.28 -13.06
N LEU A 71 8.93 20.79 -14.04
CA LEU A 71 8.85 20.37 -15.42
C LEU A 71 9.98 19.37 -15.69
N VAL A 72 9.63 18.19 -16.16
CA VAL A 72 10.58 17.13 -16.48
C VAL A 72 10.61 16.90 -17.99
N THR A 73 11.83 16.88 -18.53
CA THR A 73 12.13 16.63 -19.94
C THR A 73 13.00 15.39 -20.03
N VAL A 74 12.61 14.42 -20.86
CA VAL A 74 13.37 13.19 -21.13
C VAL A 74 13.60 13.10 -22.64
N ASN A 75 14.84 12.82 -23.07
CA ASN A 75 15.21 12.73 -24.48
C ASN A 75 14.81 13.99 -25.29
N HIS A 76 15.01 15.17 -24.70
CA HIS A 76 14.61 16.48 -25.26
C HIS A 76 13.11 16.68 -25.45
N LYS A 77 12.26 15.76 -24.98
CA LYS A 77 10.81 15.89 -24.98
C LYS A 77 10.31 16.21 -23.58
N HIS A 78 9.52 17.27 -23.45
CA HIS A 78 8.80 17.51 -22.20
C HIS A 78 7.79 16.39 -21.97
N VAL A 79 7.84 15.74 -20.80
CA VAL A 79 7.02 14.56 -20.49
C VAL A 79 6.10 14.76 -19.30
N ALA A 80 6.48 15.55 -18.30
CA ALA A 80 5.66 15.74 -17.10
C ALA A 80 5.81 17.13 -16.50
N THR A 81 4.72 17.61 -15.89
CA THR A 81 4.68 18.82 -15.06
C THR A 81 3.81 18.54 -13.86
N ASP A 82 4.37 18.62 -12.66
CA ASP A 82 3.63 18.42 -11.40
C ASP A 82 4.11 19.38 -10.31
N GLU A 83 3.37 19.46 -9.21
CA GLU A 83 3.66 20.40 -8.11
C GLU A 83 4.88 19.97 -7.30
N THR A 84 5.12 18.66 -7.18
CA THR A 84 6.29 18.10 -6.48
C THR A 84 7.26 17.44 -7.45
N PHE A 85 8.53 17.40 -7.06
CA PHE A 85 9.57 16.76 -7.85
C PHE A 85 9.32 15.25 -7.98
N ASP A 86 8.93 14.58 -6.89
CA ASP A 86 8.68 13.13 -6.87
C ASP A 86 7.54 12.75 -7.83
N GLU A 87 6.41 13.46 -7.76
CA GLU A 87 5.27 13.24 -8.66
C GLU A 87 5.67 13.49 -10.12
N ALA A 88 6.41 14.57 -10.41
CA ALA A 88 6.84 14.87 -11.77
C ALA A 88 7.78 13.79 -12.34
N ILE A 89 8.65 13.22 -11.50
CA ILE A 89 9.59 12.16 -11.88
C ILE A 89 8.86 10.83 -12.08
N ARG A 90 7.92 10.47 -11.20
CA ARG A 90 7.05 9.28 -11.40
C ARG A 90 6.20 9.41 -12.66
N ALA A 91 5.58 10.57 -12.88
CA ALA A 91 4.81 10.85 -14.08
C ALA A 91 5.68 10.81 -15.35
N ALA A 92 6.93 11.27 -15.27
CA ALA A 92 7.88 11.18 -16.37
C ALA A 92 8.24 9.72 -16.71
N GLN A 93 8.50 8.87 -15.70
CA GLN A 93 8.79 7.45 -15.92
C GLN A 93 7.65 6.77 -16.67
N TYR A 94 6.41 6.93 -16.20
CA TYR A 94 5.22 6.34 -16.82
C TYR A 94 5.01 6.77 -18.28
N LYS A 95 5.37 8.01 -18.63
CA LYS A 95 5.19 8.58 -19.98
C LYS A 95 6.39 8.39 -20.91
N SER A 96 7.50 7.85 -20.40
CA SER A 96 8.75 7.63 -21.14
C SER A 96 8.96 6.17 -21.59
N THR A 97 8.09 5.28 -21.11
CA THR A 97 8.02 3.86 -21.47
C THR A 97 7.05 3.69 -22.63
#